data_AF-A0A8S9NU82-F1
#
_entry.id   AF-A0A8S9NU82-F1
#
_cell.length_a   1.000
_cell.length_b   1.000
_cell.length_c   1.000
_cell.angle_alpha   90.00
_cell.angle_beta   90.00
_cell.angle_gamma   90.00
#
_symmetry.space_group_name_H-M   'P 1'
#
loop_
_entity.id
_entity.type
_entity.pdbx_description
1 polymer ?
#
loop_
_entity_poly.entity_id
_entity_poly.type
_entity_poly.pdbx_seq_one_letter_code
_entity_poly.pdbx_strand_id
1 'polypeptide(L)'
;MRAAIGRFGLTGKAQVMPMKNLSDGQRSRVIFAWLAYKQPNMLLLDEPTNHLDIETIDSLAEALNEWDGGLVLVSHDFRLINQVAHEIWVCEKQCITKWNGDIMDFKKHLKAKAGLED
;
A
#
# COMPACT_ATOMS: atom_id res chain seq x y z
N MET A 1 -22.01 -6.11 -2.94
CA MET A 1 -20.59 -6.38 -3.30
C MET A 1 -20.27 -6.30 -4.79
N ARG A 2 -21.11 -6.81 -5.73
CA ARG A 2 -20.84 -6.73 -7.19
C ARG A 2 -20.63 -5.28 -7.71
N ALA A 3 -21.47 -4.34 -7.28
CA ALA A 3 -21.31 -2.93 -7.65
C ALA A 3 -20.03 -2.31 -7.06
N ALA A 4 -19.64 -2.72 -5.85
CA ALA A 4 -18.41 -2.25 -5.20
C ALA A 4 -17.17 -2.75 -5.95
N ILE A 5 -17.08 -4.06 -6.24
CA ILE A 5 -15.98 -4.65 -7.03
C ILE A 5 -15.90 -4.03 -8.44
N GLY A 6 -17.04 -3.66 -9.03
CA GLY A 6 -17.09 -2.93 -10.30
C GLY A 6 -16.37 -1.58 -10.25
N ARG A 7 -16.44 -0.84 -9.13
CA ARG A 7 -15.68 0.41 -8.94
C ARG A 7 -14.17 0.21 -8.86
N PHE A 8 -13.73 -0.97 -8.44
CA PHE A 8 -12.32 -1.38 -8.45
C PHE A 8 -11.90 -1.99 -9.80
N GLY A 9 -12.69 -1.82 -10.85
CA GLY A 9 -12.33 -2.23 -12.22
C GLY A 9 -12.47 -3.72 -12.52
N LEU A 10 -13.10 -4.52 -11.66
CA LEU A 10 -13.49 -5.90 -11.99
C LEU A 10 -14.93 -5.95 -12.50
N THR A 11 -15.12 -6.27 -13.77
CA THR A 11 -16.45 -6.33 -14.41
C THR A 11 -16.66 -7.66 -15.15
N GLY A 12 -17.93 -7.93 -15.50
CA GLY A 12 -18.31 -9.07 -16.32
C GLY A 12 -17.94 -10.44 -15.72
N LYS A 13 -17.34 -11.30 -16.55
CA LYS A 13 -17.02 -12.70 -16.19
C LYS A 13 -16.05 -12.81 -15.01
N ALA A 14 -15.19 -11.81 -14.80
CA ALA A 14 -14.25 -11.81 -13.68
C ALA A 14 -14.95 -11.79 -12.31
N GLN A 15 -16.16 -11.22 -12.21
CA GLN A 15 -16.90 -11.14 -10.94
C GLN A 15 -17.48 -12.48 -10.47
N VAL A 16 -17.60 -13.47 -11.37
CA VAL A 16 -18.17 -14.79 -11.08
C VAL A 16 -17.12 -15.90 -11.16
N MET A 17 -15.88 -15.54 -11.45
CA MET A 17 -14.77 -16.48 -11.57
C MET A 17 -14.25 -16.85 -10.17
N PRO A 18 -13.85 -18.13 -9.94
CA PRO A 18 -13.16 -18.50 -8.71
C PRO A 18 -11.89 -17.67 -8.51
N MET A 19 -11.61 -17.23 -7.28
CA MET A 19 -10.43 -16.39 -6.95
C MET A 19 -9.11 -16.96 -7.47
N LYS A 20 -8.96 -18.30 -7.46
CA LYS A 20 -7.77 -19.00 -7.97
C LYS A 20 -7.48 -18.79 -9.46
N ASN A 21 -8.48 -18.36 -10.23
CA ASN A 21 -8.35 -18.13 -11.67
C ASN A 21 -8.19 -16.63 -12.01
N LEU A 22 -8.24 -15.75 -11.01
CA LEU A 22 -7.99 -14.31 -11.19
C LEU A 22 -6.49 -14.03 -11.23
N SER A 23 -6.10 -13.05 -12.04
CA SER A 23 -4.73 -12.52 -12.00
C SER A 23 -4.44 -11.86 -10.65
N ASP A 24 -3.15 -11.70 -10.32
CA ASP A 24 -2.73 -11.19 -9.02
C ASP A 24 -3.25 -9.76 -8.77
N GLY A 25 -3.21 -8.90 -9.79
CA GLY A 25 -3.82 -7.57 -9.75
C GLY A 25 -5.34 -7.60 -9.60
N GLN A 26 -6.03 -8.58 -10.22
CA GLN A 26 -7.47 -8.76 -10.03
C GLN A 26 -7.81 -9.22 -8.61
N ARG A 27 -7.01 -10.12 -8.02
CA ARG A 27 -7.17 -10.55 -6.63
C ARG A 27 -6.96 -9.37 -5.68
N SER A 28 -5.94 -8.55 -5.91
CA SER A 28 -5.66 -7.34 -5.14
C SER A 28 -6.85 -6.37 -5.15
N ARG A 29 -7.42 -6.08 -6.33
CA ARG A 29 -8.63 -5.24 -6.47
C ARG A 29 -9.84 -5.79 -5.71
N VAL A 30 -10.05 -7.11 -5.67
CA VAL A 30 -11.13 -7.72 -4.87
C VAL A 30 -10.87 -7.53 -3.38
N ILE A 31 -9.63 -7.66 -2.92
CA ILE A 31 -9.25 -7.45 -1.52
C ILE A 31 -9.50 -5.99 -1.12
N PHE A 32 -9.05 -5.02 -1.93
CA PHE A 32 -9.33 -3.60 -1.66
C PHE A 32 -10.82 -3.28 -1.65
N ALA A 33 -11.59 -3.84 -2.60
CA ALA A 33 -13.04 -3.69 -2.60
C ALA A 33 -13.69 -4.26 -1.32
N TRP A 34 -13.14 -5.35 -0.79
CA TRP A 34 -13.61 -5.95 0.46
C TRP A 34 -13.21 -5.12 1.68
N LEU A 35 -11.99 -4.60 1.73
CA LEU A 35 -11.53 -3.70 2.81
C LEU A 35 -12.36 -2.42 2.86
N ALA A 36 -12.59 -1.78 1.71
CA ALA A 36 -13.45 -0.61 1.60
C ALA A 36 -14.90 -0.89 2.03
N TYR A 37 -15.41 -2.10 1.76
CA TYR A 37 -16.74 -2.52 2.24
C TYR A 37 -16.77 -2.77 3.74
N LYS A 38 -15.68 -3.28 4.32
CA LYS A 38 -15.60 -3.60 5.75
C LYS A 38 -15.41 -2.37 6.63
N GLN A 39 -14.85 -1.29 6.10
CA GLN A 39 -14.55 -0.06 6.83
C GLN A 39 -13.88 -0.36 8.19
N PRO A 40 -12.72 -1.03 8.19
CA PRO A 40 -12.01 -1.28 9.43
C PRO A 40 -11.62 0.05 10.10
N ASN A 41 -11.22 0.00 11.37
CA ASN A 41 -10.63 1.16 12.06
C ASN A 41 -9.11 1.22 11.88
N MET A 42 -8.50 0.10 11.44
CA MET A 42 -7.05 -0.03 11.26
C MET A 42 -6.74 -0.95 10.07
N LEU A 43 -5.78 -0.54 9.24
CA LEU A 43 -5.27 -1.27 8.09
C LEU A 43 -3.80 -1.59 8.30
N LEU A 44 -3.44 -2.85 8.11
CA LEU A 44 -2.06 -3.33 8.08
C LEU A 44 -1.79 -3.82 6.66
N LEU A 45 -0.98 -3.08 5.92
CA LEU A 45 -0.67 -3.38 4.53
C LEU A 45 0.80 -3.76 4.40
N ASP A 46 1.03 -5.00 3.96
CA ASP A 46 2.36 -5.53 3.68
C ASP A 46 2.55 -5.63 2.16
N GLU A 47 3.44 -4.79 1.63
CA GLU A 47 3.74 -4.65 0.21
C GLU A 47 2.50 -4.54 -0.71
N PRO A 48 1.60 -3.54 -0.46
CA PRO A 48 0.33 -3.46 -1.18
C PRO A 48 0.47 -3.04 -2.65
N THR A 49 1.63 -2.51 -3.06
CA THR A 49 1.90 -2.08 -4.44
C THR A 49 2.21 -3.24 -5.38
N ASN A 50 2.43 -4.45 -4.85
CA ASN A 50 2.70 -5.61 -5.68
C ASN A 50 1.55 -5.87 -6.66
N HIS A 51 1.90 -5.98 -7.94
CA HIS A 51 0.97 -6.19 -9.06
C HIS A 51 -0.03 -5.05 -9.30
N LEU A 52 0.21 -3.85 -8.77
CA LEU A 52 -0.52 -2.63 -9.11
C LEU A 52 0.22 -1.83 -10.18
N ASP A 53 -0.53 -1.20 -11.07
CA ASP A 53 0.00 -0.16 -11.96
C ASP A 53 0.07 1.18 -11.22
N ILE A 54 0.80 2.13 -11.79
CA ILE A 54 1.06 3.45 -11.19
C ILE A 54 -0.26 4.18 -10.88
N GLU A 55 -1.23 4.13 -11.81
CA GLU A 55 -2.54 4.76 -11.65
C GLU A 55 -3.32 4.18 -10.46
N THR A 56 -3.27 2.85 -10.26
CA THR A 56 -3.90 2.20 -9.11
C THR A 56 -3.17 2.54 -7.81
N ILE A 57 -1.84 2.74 -7.83
CA ILE A 57 -1.08 3.16 -6.66
C ILE A 57 -1.47 4.57 -6.22
N ASP A 58 -1.56 5.52 -7.15
CA ASP A 58 -1.97 6.90 -6.84
C ASP A 58 -3.42 6.93 -6.32
N SER A 59 -4.32 6.15 -6.92
CA SER A 59 -5.71 6.01 -6.45
C SER A 59 -5.79 5.40 -5.04
N LEU A 60 -4.91 4.44 -4.75
CA LEU A 60 -4.82 3.83 -3.42
C LEU A 60 -4.34 4.85 -2.38
N ALA A 61 -3.33 5.64 -2.72
CA ALA A 61 -2.81 6.67 -1.83
C ALA A 61 -3.84 7.75 -1.52
N GLU A 62 -4.59 8.21 -2.53
CA GLU A 62 -5.70 9.15 -2.35
C GLU A 62 -6.77 8.56 -1.40
N ALA A 63 -7.21 7.32 -1.65
CA ALA A 63 -8.19 6.64 -0.81
C ALA A 63 -7.71 6.43 0.65
N LEU A 64 -6.42 6.18 0.86
CA LEU A 64 -5.83 6.03 2.19
C LEU A 64 -5.74 7.38 2.93
N ASN A 65 -5.49 8.48 2.21
CA ASN A 65 -5.43 9.82 2.78
C ASN A 65 -6.82 10.38 3.15
N GLU A 66 -7.87 9.97 2.45
CA GLU A 66 -9.26 10.35 2.75
C GLU A 66 -9.89 9.53 3.89
N TRP A 67 -9.25 8.44 4.31
CA TRP A 67 -9.82 7.50 5.27
C TRP A 67 -9.35 7.80 6.70
N ASP A 68 -10.31 8.04 7.60
CA ASP A 68 -10.08 8.45 9.01
C ASP A 68 -9.57 7.33 9.96
N GLY A 69 -8.99 6.26 9.41
CA GLY A 69 -8.50 5.12 10.21
C GLY A 69 -6.99 5.11 10.42
N GLY A 70 -6.51 4.14 11.21
CA GLY A 70 -5.09 3.93 11.43
C GLY A 70 -4.45 3.10 10.31
N LEU A 71 -3.30 3.53 9.78
CA LEU A 71 -2.55 2.80 8.75
C LEU A 71 -1.16 2.40 9.27
N VAL A 72 -0.83 1.12 9.15
CA VAL A 72 0.56 0.63 9.18
C VAL A 72 0.88 0.07 7.80
N LEU A 73 1.88 0.65 7.16
CA LEU A 73 2.30 0.31 5.81
C LEU A 73 3.74 -0.18 5.83
N VAL A 74 3.98 -1.35 5.23
CA VAL A 74 5.30 -1.83 4.85
C VAL A 74 5.36 -1.81 3.34
N SER A 75 6.31 -1.05 2.77
CA SER A 75 6.53 -1.05 1.33
C SER A 75 7.95 -0.67 0.97
N HIS A 76 8.43 -1.18 -0.17
CA HIS A 76 9.63 -0.68 -0.84
C HIS A 76 9.35 0.48 -1.81
N ASP A 77 8.08 0.85 -2.04
CA ASP A 77 7.71 1.95 -2.92
C ASP A 77 7.75 3.30 -2.19
N PHE A 78 8.82 4.05 -2.43
CA PHE A 78 9.01 5.40 -1.89
C PHE A 78 7.93 6.40 -2.29
N ARG A 79 7.26 6.23 -3.44
CA ARG A 79 6.19 7.14 -3.87
C ARG A 79 4.96 6.96 -2.99
N LEU A 80 4.52 5.72 -2.80
CA LEU A 80 3.39 5.42 -1.92
C LEU A 80 3.70 5.90 -0.49
N ILE A 81 4.87 5.55 0.05
CA ILE A 81 5.28 5.97 1.40
C ILE A 81 5.26 7.50 1.52
N ASN A 82 5.84 8.22 0.56
CA ASN A 82 5.85 9.69 0.58
C ASN A 82 4.45 10.31 0.52
N GLN A 83 3.48 9.64 -0.12
CA GLN A 83 2.12 10.16 -0.25
C GLN A 83 1.24 9.89 0.98
N VAL A 84 1.46 8.79 1.72
CA VAL A 84 0.53 8.36 2.80
C VAL A 84 1.16 8.33 4.20
N ALA A 85 2.48 8.21 4.31
CA ALA A 85 3.14 8.03 5.60
C ALA A 85 3.38 9.37 6.29
N HIS A 86 2.75 9.53 7.46
CA HIS A 86 2.99 10.67 8.36
C HIS A 86 4.23 10.49 9.22
N GLU A 87 4.58 9.24 9.53
CA GLU A 87 5.74 8.87 10.34
C GLU A 87 6.45 7.68 9.72
N ILE A 88 7.77 7.67 9.83
CA ILE A 88 8.61 6.55 9.40
C ILE A 88 9.16 5.86 10.65
N TRP A 89 9.01 4.54 10.71
CA TRP A 89 9.53 3.71 11.80
C TRP A 89 10.54 2.73 11.24
N VAL A 90 11.72 2.68 11.85
CA VAL A 90 12.87 1.90 11.38
C VAL A 90 13.08 0.72 12.32
N CYS A 91 13.05 -0.49 11.78
CA CYS A 91 13.27 -1.73 12.52
C CYS A 91 14.71 -2.23 12.29
N GLU A 92 15.58 -2.00 13.28
CA GLU A 92 17.00 -2.36 13.21
C GLU A 92 17.55 -2.70 14.59
N LYS A 93 18.67 -3.44 14.67
CA LYS A 93 19.33 -3.77 15.96
C LYS A 93 18.37 -4.34 17.01
N GLN A 94 17.39 -5.15 16.57
CA GLN A 94 16.34 -5.75 17.40
C GLN A 94 15.44 -4.73 18.11
N CYS A 95 15.37 -3.47 17.64
CA CYS A 95 14.47 -2.45 18.14
C CYS A 95 13.75 -1.73 16.99
N ILE A 96 12.66 -1.04 17.33
CA ILE A 96 11.94 -0.17 16.39
C ILE A 96 12.05 1.25 16.93
N THR A 97 12.57 2.16 16.10
CA THR A 97 12.75 3.56 16.46
C THR A 97 12.10 4.47 15.43
N LYS A 98 11.43 5.52 15.90
CA LYS A 98 10.89 6.56 15.03
C LYS A 98 12.03 7.31 14.34
N TRP A 99 11.92 7.49 13.03
CA TRP A 99 12.80 8.32 12.23
C TRP A 99 12.33 9.77 12.30
N ASN A 100 13.25 10.70 12.58
CA ASN A 100 12.94 12.12 12.78
C ASN A 100 13.13 12.99 11.54
N GLY A 101 13.53 12.41 10.40
CA GLY A 101 13.66 13.12 9.12
C GLY A 101 12.50 12.80 8.17
N ASP A 102 12.55 13.37 6.98
CA ASP A 102 11.60 13.01 5.92
C ASP A 102 12.02 11.71 5.21
N ILE A 103 11.21 11.30 4.23
CA ILE A 103 11.49 10.11 3.42
C ILE A 103 12.72 10.28 2.51
N MET A 104 13.06 11.51 2.11
CA MET A 104 14.25 11.77 1.29
C MET A 104 15.52 11.61 2.12
N ASP A 105 15.50 12.08 3.36
CA ASP A 105 16.56 11.88 4.34
C ASP A 105 16.70 10.41 4.69
N PHE A 106 15.59 9.69 4.84
CA PHE A 106 15.62 8.24 5.04
C PHE A 106 16.27 7.53 3.83
N LYS A 107 15.94 7.93 2.61
CA LYS A 107 16.56 7.38 1.39
C LYS A 107 18.06 7.66 1.32
N LYS A 108 18.51 8.86 1.71
CA LYS A 108 19.93 9.20 1.81
C LYS A 108 20.62 8.35 2.89
N HIS A 109 20.00 8.20 4.05
CA HIS A 109 20.49 7.38 5.14
C HIS A 109 20.70 5.91 4.71
N LEU A 110 19.72 5.34 3.99
CA LEU A 110 19.84 3.99 3.43
C LEU A 110 20.99 3.87 2.43
N LYS A 111 21.20 4.87 1.56
CA LYS A 111 22.33 4.89 0.60
C LYS A 111 23.69 4.94 1.29
N ALA A 112 23.85 5.84 2.26
CA ALA A 112 25.08 5.98 3.04
C ALA A 112 25.39 4.68 3.78
N LYS A 113 24.36 4.07 4.40
CA LYS A 113 24.48 2.79 5.11
C LYS A 113 24.83 1.61 4.17
N ALA A 114 24.37 1.64 2.93
CA ALA A 114 24.70 0.64 1.92
C ALA A 114 26.10 0.80 1.31
N GLY A 115 26.84 1.86 1.66
CA GLY A 115 28.16 2.15 1.10
C GLY A 115 28.11 2.61 -0.37
N LEU A 116 26.98 3.15 -0.81
CA LEU A 116 26.74 3.62 -2.18
C LEU A 116 26.90 5.16 -2.28
N GLU A 117 27.93 5.69 -1.64
CA GLU A 117 28.32 7.11 -1.78
C GLU A 117 29.27 7.24 -2.98
N ASP A 118 28.82 7.92 -4.04
CA ASP A 118 29.68 8.58 -5.04
C ASP A 118 29.84 10.05 -4.65
#